data_AF-A0AAD7J1P1-F1
#
_entry.id   AF-A0AAD7J1P1-F1
#
_cell.length_a   1.000
_cell.length_b   1.000
_cell.length_c   1.000
_cell.angle_alpha   90.00
_cell.angle_beta   90.00
_cell.angle_gamma   90.00
#
_symmetry.space_group_name_H-M   'P 1'
#
loop_
_entity.id
_entity.type
_entity.pdbx_description
1 polymer ?
#
loop_
_entity_poly.entity_id
_entity_poly.type
_entity_poly.pdbx_seq_one_letter_code
_entity_poly.pdbx_strand_id
1 'polypeptide(L)'
;ETVAASQTPAEATAALYGSICEPTGNRATVFIASVCKNAGCIDSRAAFGIFWGPSSRRNTGQRISGKQNDGRAILTGILYTLLYADLTQQLDIHTTSKYAIRSICYWAGTNYTEGWNCANADLIQVIACSIQRRQSRISFLWVE
;
A
#
# COMPACT_ATOMS: atom_id res chain seq x y z
N GLU A 1 28.09 24.42 15.33
CA GLU A 1 26.76 23.80 15.18
C GLU A 1 26.90 22.58 14.30
N THR A 2 26.65 21.40 14.85
CA THR A 2 26.76 20.14 14.10
C THR A 2 25.52 20.04 13.23
N VAL A 3 25.66 20.28 11.93
CA VAL A 3 24.57 20.10 10.96
C VAL A 3 24.19 18.62 10.99
N ALA A 4 23.03 18.30 11.58
CA ALA A 4 22.49 16.96 11.55
C ALA A 4 22.34 16.56 10.08
N ALA A 5 23.02 15.49 9.66
CA ALA A 5 22.90 14.97 8.31
C ALA A 5 21.42 14.66 8.06
N SER A 6 20.82 15.33 7.06
CA SER A 6 19.47 15.03 6.61
C SER A 6 19.44 13.58 6.14
N GLN A 7 18.62 12.75 6.78
CA GLN A 7 18.47 11.35 6.37
C GLN A 7 18.00 11.28 4.92
N THR A 8 18.56 10.34 4.15
CA THR A 8 18.09 10.12 2.78
C THR A 8 16.68 9.51 2.79
N PRO A 9 15.85 9.74 1.75
CA PRO A 9 14.51 9.16 1.69
C PRO A 9 14.48 7.63 1.80
N ALA A 10 15.53 6.96 1.32
CA ALA A 10 15.66 5.50 1.41
C ALA A 10 15.93 5.05 2.85
N GLU A 11 16.82 5.73 3.58
CA GLU A 11 17.08 5.46 4.99
C GLU A 11 15.84 5.73 5.85
N ALA A 12 15.14 6.84 5.60
CA ALA A 12 13.88 7.15 6.28
C ALA A 12 12.80 6.07 6.02
N THR A 13 12.74 5.54 4.79
CA THR A 13 11.82 4.44 4.44
C THR A 13 12.21 3.14 5.14
N ALA A 14 13.50 2.82 5.21
CA ALA A 14 14.00 1.66 5.95
C ALA A 14 13.73 1.80 7.46
N ALA A 15 13.91 2.99 8.04
CA ALA A 15 13.58 3.27 9.43
C ALA A 15 12.07 3.14 9.72
N LEU A 16 11.23 3.57 8.77
CA LEU A 16 9.76 3.47 8.88
C LEU A 16 9.29 2.01 8.87
N TYR A 17 9.74 1.20 7.92
CA TYR A 17 9.27 -0.18 7.77
C TYR A 17 10.01 -1.19 8.64
N GLY A 18 11.21 -0.85 9.10
CA GLY A 18 12.06 -1.73 9.88
C GLY A 18 12.71 -2.83 9.04
N SER A 19 13.26 -3.82 9.73
CA SER A 19 13.97 -4.95 9.12
C SER A 19 13.04 -6.12 8.83
N ILE A 20 13.40 -6.90 7.81
CA ILE A 20 12.70 -8.12 7.42
C ILE A 20 13.36 -9.30 8.12
N CYS A 21 12.59 -10.24 8.66
CA CYS A 21 13.11 -11.53 9.15
C CYS A 21 13.25 -12.52 7.98
N GLU A 22 14.11 -13.53 8.13
CA GLU A 22 14.21 -14.56 7.09
C GLU A 22 12.84 -15.18 6.80
N PRO A 23 12.46 -15.32 5.53
CA PRO A 23 11.12 -15.76 5.18
C PRO A 23 10.95 -17.23 5.51
N THR A 24 10.06 -17.50 6.46
CA THR A 24 9.71 -18.86 6.90
C THR A 24 8.46 -19.40 6.20
N GLY A 25 7.72 -18.55 5.48
CA GLY A 25 6.44 -18.89 4.86
C GLY A 25 6.47 -19.01 3.33
N ASN A 26 5.38 -19.55 2.79
CA ASN A 26 5.11 -19.58 1.34
C ASN A 26 5.00 -18.15 0.76
N ARG A 27 4.94 -18.03 -0.56
CA ARG A 27 4.73 -16.77 -1.27
C ARG A 27 3.30 -16.69 -1.81
N ALA A 28 2.63 -15.56 -1.63
CA ALA A 28 1.34 -15.25 -2.23
C ALA A 28 1.49 -14.17 -3.29
N THR A 29 0.86 -14.38 -4.43
CA THR A 29 0.70 -13.36 -5.48
C THR A 29 -0.72 -12.84 -5.45
N VAL A 30 -0.87 -11.52 -5.45
CA VAL A 30 -2.16 -10.84 -5.42
C VAL A 30 -2.18 -9.68 -6.41
N PHE A 31 -3.27 -9.56 -7.15
CA PHE A 31 -3.49 -8.49 -8.11
C PHE A 31 -4.53 -7.53 -7.54
N ILE A 32 -4.21 -6.23 -7.56
CA ILE A 32 -5.07 -5.18 -7.05
C ILE A 32 -5.23 -4.10 -8.11
N ALA A 33 -6.47 -3.81 -8.45
CA ALA A 33 -6.85 -2.72 -9.34
C ALA A 33 -7.89 -1.83 -8.67
N SER A 34 -7.97 -0.58 -9.12
CA SER A 34 -9.00 0.37 -8.71
C SER A 34 -9.65 1.02 -9.91
N VAL A 35 -10.81 1.60 -9.67
CA VAL A 35 -11.52 2.43 -10.64
C VAL A 35 -12.23 3.56 -9.91
N CYS A 36 -12.30 4.73 -10.55
CA CYS A 36 -13.18 5.82 -10.14
C CYS A 36 -14.02 6.30 -11.33
N LYS A 37 -15.34 6.20 -11.21
CA LYS A 37 -16.29 6.77 -12.17
C LYS A 37 -16.58 8.22 -11.82
N ASN A 38 -16.68 9.08 -12.84
CA ASN A 38 -16.97 10.52 -12.71
C ASN A 38 -15.99 11.25 -11.77
N ALA A 39 -14.69 10.95 -11.90
CA ALA A 39 -13.65 11.47 -11.01
C ALA A 39 -13.63 13.01 -10.98
N GLY A 40 -13.69 13.58 -9.78
CA GLY A 40 -13.72 15.03 -9.58
C GLY A 40 -15.12 15.64 -9.52
N CYS A 41 -16.16 14.86 -9.84
CA CYS A 41 -17.55 15.27 -9.71
C CYS A 41 -18.15 14.87 -8.35
N ILE A 42 -19.23 15.55 -7.94
CA ILE A 42 -19.93 15.26 -6.69
C ILE A 42 -20.51 13.84 -6.62
N ASP A 43 -20.79 13.24 -7.78
CA ASP A 43 -21.31 11.89 -7.93
C ASP A 43 -20.20 10.85 -8.18
N SER A 44 -18.92 11.20 -7.93
CA SER A 44 -17.78 10.29 -8.02
C SER A 44 -18.04 8.98 -7.28
N ARG A 45 -17.67 7.84 -7.89
CA ARG A 45 -17.78 6.52 -7.26
C ARG A 45 -16.50 5.75 -7.48
N ALA A 46 -15.80 5.43 -6.40
CA ALA A 46 -14.55 4.70 -6.47
C ALA A 46 -14.67 3.32 -5.83
N ALA A 47 -13.98 2.35 -6.41
CA ALA A 47 -13.98 0.96 -5.97
C ALA A 47 -12.62 0.31 -6.24
N PHE A 48 -12.34 -0.78 -5.54
CA PHE A 48 -11.17 -1.62 -5.78
C PHE A 48 -11.58 -3.07 -5.99
N GLY A 49 -10.72 -3.81 -6.69
CA GLY A 49 -10.80 -5.26 -6.85
C GLY A 49 -9.48 -5.91 -6.42
N ILE A 50 -9.60 -7.07 -5.77
CA ILE A 50 -8.48 -7.90 -5.31
C ILE A 50 -8.68 -9.30 -5.87
N PHE A 51 -7.64 -9.82 -6.52
CA PHE A 51 -7.62 -11.15 -7.11
C PHE A 51 -6.39 -11.92 -6.61
N TRP A 52 -6.64 -13.01 -5.88
CA TRP A 52 -5.64 -13.91 -5.31
C TRP A 52 -5.41 -15.17 -6.18
N GLY A 53 -6.20 -15.33 -7.25
CA GLY A 53 -6.16 -16.50 -8.13
C GLY A 53 -7.55 -17.07 -8.44
N PRO A 54 -7.64 -17.97 -9.44
CA PRO A 54 -8.89 -18.62 -9.81
C PRO A 54 -9.54 -19.33 -8.61
N SER A 55 -10.87 -19.18 -8.47
CA SER A 55 -11.68 -19.82 -7.42
C SER A 55 -11.27 -19.51 -5.97
N SER A 56 -10.38 -18.53 -5.74
CA SER A 56 -10.03 -18.10 -4.39
C SER A 56 -11.20 -17.37 -3.74
N ARG A 57 -11.64 -17.86 -2.58
CA ARG A 57 -12.68 -17.21 -1.75
C ARG A 57 -12.26 -15.83 -1.22
N ARG A 58 -10.97 -15.49 -1.33
CA ARG A 58 -10.43 -14.17 -0.93
C ARG A 58 -10.57 -13.11 -2.03
N ASN A 59 -10.97 -13.51 -3.24
CA ASN A 59 -11.26 -12.55 -4.31
C ASN A 59 -12.42 -11.67 -3.90
N THR A 60 -12.27 -10.36 -4.05
CA THR A 60 -13.27 -9.39 -3.60
C THR A 60 -13.23 -8.14 -4.44
N GLY A 61 -14.38 -7.49 -4.59
CA GLY A 61 -14.51 -6.17 -5.18
C GLY A 61 -15.46 -5.34 -4.33
N GLN A 62 -15.01 -4.16 -3.89
CA GLN A 62 -15.79 -3.33 -2.98
C GLN A 62 -15.69 -1.86 -3.33
N ARG A 63 -16.80 -1.14 -3.11
CA ARG A 63 -16.82 0.33 -3.17
C ARG A 63 -16.19 0.90 -1.91
N ILE A 64 -15.37 1.94 -2.06
CA ILE A 64 -14.81 2.62 -0.88
C ILE A 64 -15.82 3.54 -0.22
N SER A 65 -15.68 3.71 1.09
CA SER A 65 -16.35 4.78 1.84
C SER A 65 -15.52 6.06 1.84
N GLY A 66 -16.16 7.19 2.20
CA GLY A 66 -15.49 8.49 2.27
C GLY A 66 -15.15 9.08 0.90
N LYS A 67 -14.01 9.77 0.79
CA LYS A 67 -13.61 10.52 -0.40
C LYS A 67 -13.44 9.59 -1.62
N GLN A 68 -14.28 9.80 -2.63
CA GLN A 68 -14.34 8.94 -3.82
C GLN A 68 -13.26 9.36 -4.83
N ASN A 69 -12.10 8.71 -4.80
CA ASN A 69 -11.06 8.87 -5.83
C ASN A 69 -10.26 7.57 -6.01
N ASP A 70 -9.61 7.47 -7.16
CA ASP A 70 -8.88 6.26 -7.56
C ASP A 70 -7.70 5.95 -6.64
N GLY A 71 -6.91 6.95 -6.28
CA GLY A 71 -5.77 6.80 -5.36
C GLY A 71 -6.17 6.28 -3.98
N ARG A 72 -7.30 6.75 -3.43
CA ARG A 72 -7.85 6.24 -2.17
C ARG A 72 -8.38 4.83 -2.33
N ALA A 73 -9.00 4.50 -3.47
CA ALA A 73 -9.52 3.17 -3.74
C ALA A 73 -8.41 2.12 -3.77
N ILE A 74 -7.33 2.37 -4.51
CA ILE A 74 -6.21 1.42 -4.57
C ILE A 74 -5.52 1.26 -3.20
N LEU A 75 -5.30 2.35 -2.46
CA LEU A 75 -4.71 2.27 -1.12
C LEU A 75 -5.60 1.49 -0.15
N THR A 76 -6.93 1.65 -0.26
CA THR A 76 -7.89 0.85 0.54
C THR A 76 -7.79 -0.64 0.19
N GLY A 77 -7.67 -0.98 -1.10
CA GLY A 77 -7.48 -2.36 -1.54
C GLY A 77 -6.16 -2.97 -1.05
N ILE A 78 -5.08 -2.20 -1.03
CA ILE A 78 -3.79 -2.62 -0.46
C ILE A 78 -3.93 -2.84 1.04
N LEU A 79 -4.51 -1.90 1.79
CA LEU A 79 -4.73 -2.06 3.22
C LEU A 79 -5.57 -3.31 3.52
N TYR A 80 -6.66 -3.51 2.79
CA TYR A 80 -7.49 -4.72 2.90
C TYR A 80 -6.64 -5.97 2.69
N THR A 81 -5.85 -6.01 1.63
CA THR A 81 -4.96 -7.15 1.33
C THR A 81 -4.00 -7.44 2.48
N LEU A 82 -3.38 -6.40 3.06
CA LEU A 82 -2.44 -6.56 4.17
C LEU A 82 -3.09 -7.07 5.46
N LEU A 83 -4.35 -6.69 5.71
CA LEU A 83 -5.12 -7.13 6.88
C LEU A 83 -5.55 -8.61 6.82
N TYR A 84 -5.80 -9.13 5.61
CA TYR A 84 -6.28 -10.51 5.42
C TYR A 84 -5.19 -11.48 4.93
N ALA A 85 -4.01 -10.98 4.56
CA ALA A 85 -2.85 -11.81 4.27
C ALA A 85 -2.24 -12.37 5.57
N ASP A 86 -1.82 -13.63 5.56
CA ASP A 86 -1.00 -14.20 6.64
C ASP A 86 0.25 -13.34 6.85
N LEU A 87 0.52 -12.94 8.10
CA LEU A 87 1.61 -12.03 8.44
C LEU A 87 2.99 -12.61 8.09
N THR A 88 3.15 -13.93 8.18
CA THR A 88 4.42 -14.64 7.94
C THR A 88 4.69 -14.93 6.46
N GLN A 89 3.65 -14.80 5.61
CA GLN A 89 3.72 -15.10 4.19
C GLN A 89 4.35 -13.94 3.40
N GLN A 90 5.27 -14.26 2.48
CA GLN A 90 5.75 -13.28 1.51
C GLN A 90 4.60 -12.87 0.58
N LEU A 91 4.53 -11.58 0.24
CA LEU A 91 3.43 -11.04 -0.56
C LEU A 91 3.96 -10.27 -1.78
N ASP A 92 3.59 -10.73 -2.97
CA ASP A 92 3.81 -10.02 -4.23
C ASP A 92 2.51 -9.33 -4.63
N ILE A 93 2.46 -8.02 -4.43
CA ILE A 93 1.32 -7.17 -4.79
C ILE A 93 1.55 -6.61 -6.19
N HIS A 94 0.79 -7.12 -7.15
CA HIS A 94 0.70 -6.58 -8.50
C HIS A 94 -0.38 -5.50 -8.54
N THR A 95 -0.04 -4.32 -9.06
CA THR A 95 -1.00 -3.24 -9.22
C THR A 95 -0.75 -2.40 -10.46
N THR A 96 -1.83 -1.90 -11.05
CA THR A 96 -1.79 -0.94 -12.17
C THR A 96 -1.47 0.48 -11.69
N SER A 97 -1.54 0.76 -10.38
CA SER A 97 -1.37 2.11 -9.84
C SER A 97 0.08 2.44 -9.50
N LYS A 98 0.74 3.19 -10.39
CA LYS A 98 2.04 3.82 -10.09
C LYS A 98 1.97 4.76 -8.88
N TYR A 99 0.82 5.39 -8.65
CA TYR A 99 0.60 6.25 -7.48
C TYR A 99 0.74 5.46 -6.17
N ALA A 100 0.12 4.28 -6.07
CA ALA A 100 0.21 3.45 -4.88
C ALA A 100 1.66 3.01 -4.60
N ILE A 101 2.34 2.51 -5.63
CA ILE A 101 3.75 2.08 -5.53
C ILE A 101 4.64 3.24 -5.09
N ARG A 102 4.49 4.43 -5.69
CA ARG A 102 5.24 5.62 -5.30
C ARG A 102 4.98 6.06 -3.87
N SER A 103 3.71 6.10 -3.48
CA SER A 103 3.28 6.52 -2.15
C SER A 103 3.84 5.64 -1.04
N ILE A 104 3.92 4.32 -1.28
CA ILE A 104 4.36 3.34 -0.28
C ILE A 104 5.88 3.14 -0.36
N CYS A 105 6.46 2.97 -1.54
CA CYS A 105 7.86 2.55 -1.65
C CYS A 105 8.87 3.70 -1.74
N TYR A 106 8.44 4.91 -2.18
CA TYR A 106 9.37 5.99 -2.49
C TYR A 106 9.12 7.26 -1.67
N TRP A 107 7.85 7.61 -1.44
CA TRP A 107 7.48 8.83 -0.74
C TRP A 107 7.21 8.61 0.75
N ALA A 108 7.02 7.37 1.20
CA ALA A 108 6.66 7.07 2.58
C ALA A 108 7.71 7.57 3.58
N GLY A 109 9.00 7.39 3.31
CA GLY A 109 10.08 7.91 4.17
C GLY A 109 10.05 9.44 4.31
N THR A 110 9.98 10.16 3.19
CA THR A 110 9.88 11.63 3.21
C THR A 110 8.61 12.11 3.90
N ASN A 111 7.46 11.50 3.58
CA ASN A 111 6.19 11.84 4.23
C ASN A 111 6.24 11.57 5.73
N TYR A 112 6.91 10.50 6.17
CA TYR A 112 7.11 10.22 7.59
C TYR A 112 7.92 11.31 8.29
N THR A 113 9.03 11.74 7.69
CA THR A 113 9.87 12.82 8.26
C THR A 113 9.19 14.19 8.25
N GLU A 114 8.27 14.42 7.31
CA GLU A 114 7.51 15.68 7.17
C GLU A 114 6.18 15.67 7.93
N GLY A 115 5.94 14.68 8.80
CA GLY A 115 4.73 14.64 9.64
C GLY A 115 3.45 14.26 8.88
N TRP A 116 3.58 13.48 7.80
CA TRP A 116 2.50 12.97 6.97
C TRP A 116 1.63 14.04 6.30
N ASN A 117 2.25 15.14 5.88
CA ASN A 117 1.57 16.21 5.14
C ASN A 117 1.38 15.85 3.65
N CYS A 118 0.56 14.85 3.36
CA CYS A 118 0.30 14.41 1.99
C CYS A 118 -1.13 13.89 1.77
N ALA A 119 -1.52 13.74 0.50
CA ALA A 119 -2.82 13.18 0.16
C ALA A 119 -2.93 11.71 0.59
N ASN A 120 -4.07 11.34 1.20
CA ASN A 120 -4.34 10.00 1.73
C ASN A 120 -3.35 9.54 2.83
N ALA A 121 -2.73 10.49 3.52
CA ALA A 121 -1.84 10.23 4.65
C ALA A 121 -2.44 9.27 5.68
N ASP A 122 -3.75 9.40 5.96
CA ASP A 122 -4.50 8.54 6.86
C ASP A 122 -4.41 7.05 6.48
N LEU A 123 -4.50 6.71 5.18
CA LEU A 123 -4.35 5.34 4.71
C LEU A 123 -2.89 4.91 4.65
N ILE A 124 -2.00 5.79 4.18
CA ILE A 124 -0.57 5.47 4.02
C ILE A 124 0.06 5.15 5.38
N GLN A 125 -0.30 5.89 6.43
CA GLN A 125 0.14 5.63 7.80
C GLN A 125 -0.27 4.24 8.30
N VAL A 126 -1.53 3.87 8.10
CA VAL A 126 -2.04 2.56 8.53
C VAL A 126 -1.43 1.42 7.72
N ILE A 127 -1.22 1.64 6.41
CA ILE A 127 -0.48 0.70 5.55
C ILE A 127 0.95 0.54 6.07
N ALA A 128 1.64 1.63 6.40
CA ALA A 128 3.00 1.57 6.92
C ALA A 128 3.08 0.78 8.23
N CYS A 129 2.15 1.03 9.15
CA CYS A 129 2.03 0.24 10.38
C CYS A 129 1.77 -1.25 10.09
N SER A 130 0.92 -1.54 9.11
CA SER A 130 0.62 -2.92 8.70
C SER A 130 1.83 -3.62 8.09
N ILE A 131 2.64 -2.92 7.31
CA ILE A 131 3.90 -3.43 6.74
C ILE A 131 4.89 -3.73 7.88
N GLN A 132 5.08 -2.79 8.80
CA GLN A 132 6.00 -2.92 9.93
C GLN A 132 5.68 -4.16 10.79
N ARG A 133 4.40 -4.49 10.96
CA ARG A 133 3.96 -5.66 11.75
C ARG A 133 4.22 -7.02 11.08
N ARG A 134 4.41 -7.07 9.76
CA ARG A 134 4.44 -8.35 9.02
C ARG A 134 5.78 -9.08 9.14
N GLN A 135 6.90 -8.39 9.34
CA GLN A 135 8.26 -8.97 9.38
C GLN A 135 8.63 -9.87 8.16
N SER A 136 7.75 -10.00 7.17
CA SER A 136 7.90 -10.76 5.93
C SER A 136 8.00 -9.81 4.75
N ARG A 137 8.66 -10.26 3.68
CA ARG A 137 8.89 -9.42 2.49
C ARG A 137 7.57 -9.14 1.76
N ILE A 138 7.37 -7.86 1.42
CA ILE A 138 6.32 -7.41 0.50
C ILE A 138 7.01 -6.80 -0.71
N SER A 139 6.63 -7.24 -1.91
CA SER A 139 7.11 -6.70 -3.17
C SER A 139 5.96 -6.07 -3.93
N PHE A 140 6.13 -4.82 -4.34
CA PHE A 140 5.17 -4.10 -5.18
C PHE A 140 5.63 -4.17 -6.63
N LEU A 141 4.79 -4.71 -7.50
CA LEU A 141 5.09 -4.96 -8.91
C LEU A 141 4.07 -4.20 -9.75
N TRP A 142 4.56 -3.37 -10.67
CA TRP A 142 3.70 -2.68 -11.61
C TRP A 142 3.28 -3.63 -12.74
N VAL A 143 2.01 -3.60 -13.10
CA VAL A 143 1.44 -4.30 -14.26
C VAL A 143 0.69 -3.31 -15.15
N GLU A 144 0.80 -3.49 -16.47
CA GLU A 144 0.12 -2.66 -17.48
C GLU A 144 -1.36 -3.02 -17.64
#